data_AF-A0AA96QRV4-F1
#
_entry.id   AF-A0AA96QRV4-F1
#
_cell.length_a   1.000
_cell.length_b   1.000
_cell.length_c   1.000
_cell.angle_alpha   90.00
_cell.angle_beta   90.00
_cell.angle_gamma   90.00
#
_symmetry.space_group_name_H-M   'P 1'
#
loop_
_entity.id
_entity.type
_entity.pdbx_description
1 polymer ?
#
loop_
_entity_poly.entity_id
_entity_poly.type
_entity_poly.pdbx_seq_one_letter_code
_entity_poly.pdbx_strand_id
1 'polypeptide(L)'
;MGDGLYKQCRVDLVLLYPPDPDRPRKVVADGLDLMASVEAALTGWLPSAAGGFLGVVQFALPYADGRTTGIDVVDQLVPDYMIRQRR
;
A
#
# COMPACT_ATOMS: atom_id res chain seq x y z
N MET A 1 23.73 -5.31 7.16
CA MET A 1 22.30 -4.96 7.14
C MET A 1 22.24 -3.71 6.27
N GLY A 2 22.07 -3.91 4.96
CA GLY A 2 22.54 -2.96 3.95
C GLY A 2 21.72 -1.66 3.91
N ASP A 3 22.41 -0.56 3.63
CA ASP A 3 21.85 0.71 3.15
C ASP A 3 21.12 0.50 1.80
N GLY A 4 20.00 -0.23 1.84
CA GLY A 4 19.06 -0.26 0.74
C GLY A 4 18.43 1.11 0.65
N LEU A 5 18.81 1.90 -0.34
CA LEU A 5 18.22 3.21 -0.61
C LEU A 5 16.70 3.06 -0.74
N TYR A 6 15.97 3.37 0.33
CA TYR A 6 14.52 3.42 0.33
C TYR A 6 14.09 4.45 -0.72
N LYS A 7 13.38 4.00 -1.74
CA LYS A 7 12.77 4.91 -2.72
C LYS A 7 11.36 5.24 -2.27
N GLN A 8 11.06 6.53 -2.13
CA GLN A 8 9.71 6.99 -1.82
C GLN A 8 8.80 6.73 -3.02
N CYS A 9 7.63 6.14 -2.74
CA CYS A 9 6.59 5.90 -3.71
C CYS A 9 5.22 6.14 -3.08
N ARG A 10 4.17 6.03 -3.91
CA ARG A 10 2.79 6.00 -3.45
C ARG A 10 2.15 4.66 -3.76
N VAL A 11 1.34 4.18 -2.83
CA VAL A 11 0.48 3.01 -2.99
C VAL A 11 -0.98 3.49 -3.02
N ASP A 12 -1.75 2.95 -3.95
CA ASP A 12 -3.19 3.17 -4.04
C ASP A 12 -3.91 2.04 -3.30
N LEU A 13 -4.51 2.34 -2.15
CA LEU A 13 -5.13 1.32 -1.31
C LEU A 13 -6.42 0.75 -1.92
N VAL A 14 -7.07 1.48 -2.84
CA VAL A 14 -8.25 0.97 -3.55
C VAL A 14 -7.85 -0.15 -4.51
N LEU A 15 -6.67 -0.05 -5.13
CA LEU A 15 -6.15 -1.10 -6.00
C LEU A 15 -5.63 -2.30 -5.20
N LEU A 16 -5.00 -2.04 -4.05
CA LEU A 16 -4.45 -3.09 -3.20
C LEU A 16 -5.54 -3.86 -2.42
N TYR A 17 -6.58 -3.16 -1.99
CA TYR A 17 -7.73 -3.69 -1.24
C TYR A 17 -9.04 -3.32 -1.95
N PRO A 18 -9.32 -3.92 -3.12
CA PRO A 18 -10.49 -3.57 -3.90
C PRO A 18 -11.77 -3.83 -3.11
N PRO A 19 -12.72 -2.89 -3.09
CA PRO A 19 -14.02 -3.14 -2.50
C PRO A 19 -14.72 -4.25 -3.29
N ASP A 20 -15.37 -5.15 -2.57
CA ASP A 20 -16.24 -6.15 -3.16
C ASP A 20 -17.50 -5.46 -3.73
N PRO A 21 -17.74 -5.50 -5.05
CA PRO A 21 -18.88 -4.83 -5.67
C PRO A 21 -20.23 -5.44 -5.28
N ASP A 22 -20.25 -6.72 -4.87
CA ASP A 22 -21.47 -7.44 -4.50
C ASP A 22 -21.79 -7.33 -3.01
N ARG A 23 -20.85 -6.77 -2.22
CA ARG A 23 -21.03 -6.59 -0.78
C ARG A 23 -21.56 -5.19 -0.45
N PRO A 24 -22.70 -5.06 0.26
CA PRO A 24 -23.18 -3.77 0.71
C PRO A 24 -22.13 -3.01 1.52
N ARG A 25 -21.86 -1.76 1.13
CA ARG A 25 -20.90 -0.91 1.82
C ARG A 25 -21.48 -0.48 3.17
N LYS A 26 -20.88 -0.97 4.26
CA LYS A 26 -21.13 -0.45 5.62
C LYS A 26 -20.02 0.53 5.98
N VAL A 27 -20.40 1.75 6.34
CA VAL A 27 -19.45 2.74 6.86
C VAL A 27 -19.14 2.40 8.32
N VAL A 28 -17.85 2.31 8.63
CA VAL A 28 -17.32 2.17 10.00
C VAL A 28 -16.45 3.40 10.22
N ALA A 29 -16.95 4.38 10.96
CA ALA A 29 -16.36 5.72 11.05
C ALA A 29 -14.94 5.72 11.65
N ASP A 30 -14.63 4.73 12.49
CA ASP A 30 -13.35 4.50 13.14
C ASP A 30 -12.55 3.33 12.53
N GLY A 31 -12.95 2.88 11.33
CA GLY A 31 -12.24 1.83 10.58
C GLY A 31 -11.03 2.36 9.82
N LEU A 32 -10.35 1.46 9.09
CA LEU A 32 -9.24 1.83 8.21
C LEU A 32 -9.76 2.56 6.96
N ASP A 33 -9.06 3.63 6.57
CA ASP A 33 -9.33 4.32 5.30
C ASP A 33 -8.57 3.64 4.15
N LEU A 34 -9.20 2.60 3.60
CA LEU A 34 -8.68 1.86 2.45
C LEU A 34 -9.00 2.55 1.11
N MET A 35 -9.56 3.76 1.15
CA MET A 35 -9.85 4.55 -0.06
C MET A 35 -8.76 5.59 -0.35
N ALA A 36 -7.74 5.68 0.52
CA ALA A 36 -6.65 6.63 0.41
C ALA A 36 -5.52 6.16 -0.52
N SER A 37 -4.68 7.12 -0.94
CA SER A 37 -3.34 6.84 -1.43
C SER A 37 -2.32 7.26 -0.38
N VAL A 38 -1.41 6.36 -0.04
CA VAL A 38 -0.45 6.54 1.05
C VAL A 38 0.98 6.63 0.52
N GLU A 39 1.81 7.41 1.20
CA GLU A 39 3.25 7.38 0.99
C GLU A 39 3.82 6.06 1.51
N ALA A 40 4.79 5.53 0.78
CA ALA A 40 5.41 4.25 1.06
C ALA A 40 6.90 4.28 0.76
N ALA A 41 7.64 3.41 1.43
CA ALA A 41 9.05 3.15 1.17
C ALA A 41 9.19 1.84 0.39
N LEU A 42 9.67 1.92 -0.85
CA LEU A 42 10.04 0.78 -1.67
C LEU A 42 11.47 0.32 -1.30
N THR A 43 11.58 -0.93 -0.87
CA THR A 43 12.84 -1.52 -0.38
C THR A 43 13.51 -2.43 -1.41
N GLY A 44 12.74 -2.96 -2.36
CA GLY A 44 13.27 -3.84 -3.40
C GLY A 44 12.22 -4.28 -4.42
N TRP A 45 12.68 -4.99 -5.45
CA TRP A 45 11.85 -5.60 -6.47
C TRP A 45 12.11 -7.11 -6.51
N LEU A 46 11.04 -7.88 -6.64
CA LEU A 46 11.09 -9.33 -6.79
C LEU A 46 10.44 -9.71 -8.13
N PRO A 47 11.11 -10.50 -8.98
CA PRO A 47 10.50 -10.98 -10.23
C PRO A 47 9.44 -12.04 -9.92
N SER A 48 8.34 -12.03 -10.68
CA SER A 48 7.31 -13.07 -10.62
C SER A 48 7.51 -14.11 -11.72
N ALA A 49 7.21 -15.38 -11.41
CA ALA A 49 7.28 -16.47 -12.39
C ALA A 49 6.28 -16.30 -13.55
N ALA A 50 5.18 -15.59 -13.32
CA ALA A 50 4.19 -15.27 -14.35
C ALA A 50 4.59 -14.06 -15.23
N GLY A 51 5.80 -13.52 -15.02
CA GLY A 51 6.21 -12.23 -15.58
C GLY A 51 5.83 -11.05 -14.69
N GLY A 52 6.50 -9.92 -14.91
CA GLY A 52 6.34 -8.70 -14.10
C GLY A 52 7.15 -8.71 -12.80
N PHE A 53 6.99 -7.64 -12.02
CA PHE A 53 7.70 -7.44 -10.75
C PHE A 53 6.74 -7.08 -9.61
N LEU A 54 7.10 -7.52 -8.40
CA LEU A 54 6.49 -7.12 -7.14
C LEU A 54 7.46 -6.19 -6.41
N GLY A 55 6.99 -5.01 -6.02
CA GLY A 55 7.72 -4.14 -5.12
C GLY A 55 7.50 -4.60 -3.69
N VAL A 56 8.59 -4.66 -2.91
CA VAL A 56 8.53 -4.84 -1.46
C VAL A 56 8.40 -3.45 -0.85
N VAL A 57 7.24 -3.15 -0.26
CA VAL A 57 6.92 -1.81 0.25
C VAL A 57 6.56 -1.81 1.72
N GLN A 58 6.84 -0.70 2.37
CA GLN A 58 6.48 -0.42 3.76
C GLN A 58 5.65 0.87 3.81
N PHE A 59 4.54 0.87 4.52
CA PHE A 59 3.65 2.04 4.67
C PHE A 59 2.77 1.91 5.92
N ALA A 60 2.11 3.00 6.31
CA ALA A 60 1.12 3.01 7.38
C ALA A 60 -0.29 3.08 6.82
N LEU A 61 -1.20 2.22 7.31
CA LEU A 61 -2.62 2.29 7.00
C LEU A 61 -3.29 3.35 7.88
N PRO A 62 -3.95 4.37 7.29
CA PRO A 62 -4.66 5.38 8.06
C PRO A 62 -6.01 4.85 8.57
N TYR A 63 -6.50 5.47 9.65
CA TYR A 63 -7.88 5.33 10.07
C TYR A 63 -8.73 6.47 9.51
N ALA A 64 -9.99 6.18 9.22
CA ALA A 64 -10.96 7.13 8.66
C ALA A 64 -11.35 8.26 9.63
N ASP A 65 -11.13 8.08 10.93
CA ASP A 65 -11.41 9.08 11.96
C ASP A 65 -10.30 10.13 12.14
N GLY A 66 -9.22 10.05 11.35
CA GLY A 66 -8.16 11.05 11.30
C GLY A 66 -7.14 10.96 12.44
N ARG A 67 -7.15 9.91 13.27
CA ARG A 67 -6.07 9.71 14.25
C ARG A 67 -4.71 9.55 13.54
N THR A 68 -3.66 10.07 14.17
CA THR A 68 -2.32 10.14 13.58
C THR A 68 -1.57 8.81 13.59
N THR A 69 -1.94 7.90 14.47
CA THR A 69 -1.37 6.55 14.56
C THR A 69 -2.11 5.61 13.61
N GLY A 70 -1.38 5.11 12.60
CA GLY A 70 -1.85 4.07 11.69
C GLY A 70 -1.42 2.67 12.12
N ILE A 71 -1.68 1.69 11.25
CA ILE A 71 -1.11 0.35 11.36
C ILE A 71 0.07 0.26 10.40
N ASP A 72 1.26 -0.01 10.93
CA ASP A 72 2.46 -0.22 10.11
C ASP A 72 2.38 -1.56 9.38
N VAL A 73 2.55 -1.50 8.06
CA VAL A 73 2.63 -2.64 7.17
C VAL A 73 4.05 -2.71 6.64
N VAL A 74 4.72 -3.85 6.88
CA VAL A 74 6.10 -4.09 6.46
C VAL A 74 6.17 -5.24 5.47
N ASP A 75 7.14 -5.18 4.56
CA ASP A 75 7.43 -6.18 3.54
C ASP A 75 6.20 -6.60 2.70
N GLN A 76 5.27 -5.65 2.49
CA GLN A 76 4.09 -5.89 1.66
C GLN A 76 4.51 -6.02 0.21
N LEU A 77 4.07 -7.07 -0.46
CA LEU A 77 4.24 -7.23 -1.89
C LEU A 77 3.14 -6.47 -2.63
N VAL A 78 3.54 -5.59 -3.53
CA VAL A 78 2.63 -4.78 -4.36
C VAL A 78 3.03 -4.92 -5.83
N PRO A 79 2.09 -5.24 -6.74
CA PRO A 79 2.37 -5.24 -8.17
C PRO A 79 2.93 -3.90 -8.66
N ASP A 80 3.91 -3.96 -9.56
CA ASP A 80 4.57 -2.78 -10.13
C ASP A 80 3.60 -1.70 -10.65
N TYR A 81 2.52 -2.09 -11.33
CA TYR A 81 1.51 -1.18 -11.87
C TYR A 81 0.68 -0.45 -10.79
N MET A 82 0.70 -0.91 -9.53
CA MET A 82 0.04 -0.25 -8.40
C MET A 82 0.98 0.72 -7.66
N ILE A 83 2.28 0.72 -7.99
CA ILE A 83 3.28 1.58 -7.36
C ILE A 83 3.50 2.82 -8.21
N ARG A 84 3.17 4.00 -7.68
CA ARG A 84 3.47 5.29 -8.34
C ARG A 84 4.77 5.84 -7.78
N GLN A 85 5.82 5.82 -8.59
CA GLN A 85 7.09 6.45 -8.22
C GLN A 85 6.94 7.98 -8.20
N ARG A 86 7.57 8.62 -7.21
CA ARG A 86 7.69 10.09 -7.21
C ARG A 86 8.71 10.46 -8.30
N ARG A 87 8.33 11.41 -9.16
CA ARG A 87 9.23 11.99 -10.18
C ARG A 87 10.25 12.92 -9.53
#